data_AF-A0A9P1IRA2-F1
#
_entry.id   AF-A0A9P1IRA2-F1
#
_cell.length_a   1.000
_cell.length_b   1.000
_cell.length_c   1.000
_cell.angle_alpha   90.00
_cell.angle_beta   90.00
_cell.angle_gamma   90.00
#
_symmetry.space_group_name_H-M   'P 1'
#
loop_
_entity.id
_entity.type
_entity.pdbx_description
1 polymer ?
#
loop_
_entity_poly.entity_id
_entity_poly.type
_entity_poly.pdbx_seq_one_letter_code
_entity_poly.pdbx_strand_id
1 'polypeptide(L)'
;MCYKIIFLSIFSLISCSDYRIPRDYWACGSGQFLNEASENVLHKCRDEIYFGYDLCCAIHDDCYDQLLGQNYCDSNFCTCVQNVAKRSKIFSLCTFFAKGSCNAVRILGGPAYEASGNGSTKIYILKMNRDLQIKFFEIYQFCKSQYLTLNVCAMTYDFCVFTDINNGKTCLNSFSRCLESTNSTRLPNPSCDKSIEKFQILIRKQY
;
A
#
# COMPACT_ATOMS: atom_id res chain seq x y z
N MET A 1 -6.87 -21.33 5.71
CA MET A 1 -6.82 -21.64 7.16
C MET A 1 -5.44 -21.25 7.65
N CYS A 2 -5.31 -20.20 8.45
CA CYS A 2 -4.06 -19.89 9.14
C CYS A 2 -4.05 -20.62 10.50
N TYR A 3 -3.14 -21.56 10.72
CA TYR A 3 -2.77 -22.02 12.05
C TYR A 3 -1.26 -21.98 12.17
N LYS A 4 -0.75 -21.32 13.20
CA LYS A 4 0.60 -21.57 13.70
C LYS A 4 0.46 -22.42 14.96
N ILE A 5 0.65 -23.72 14.82
CA ILE A 5 1.04 -24.58 15.94
C ILE A 5 2.56 -24.45 16.02
N ILE A 6 3.06 -23.68 16.98
CA ILE A 6 4.42 -23.88 17.49
C ILE A 6 4.27 -24.16 18.99
N PHE A 7 4.84 -25.29 19.37
CA PHE A 7 4.69 -26.00 20.63
C PHE A 7 4.95 -25.14 21.88
N LEU A 8 4.08 -25.33 22.88
CA LEU A 8 4.28 -25.12 24.32
C LEU A 8 4.55 -23.68 24.81
N SER A 9 3.47 -22.90 24.96
CA SER A 9 3.06 -22.24 26.21
C SER A 9 2.13 -21.06 25.91
N ILE A 10 0.81 -21.24 26.13
CA ILE A 10 -0.22 -20.19 26.32
C ILE A 10 -0.05 -18.92 25.46
N PHE A 11 -0.12 -19.03 24.13
CA PHE A 11 -0.25 -17.85 23.25
C PHE A 11 -1.63 -17.83 22.59
N SER A 12 -2.29 -16.69 22.72
CA SER A 12 -3.56 -16.32 22.09
C SER A 12 -3.58 -16.71 20.62
N LEU A 13 -4.68 -17.33 20.18
CA LEU A 13 -4.99 -17.58 18.77
C LEU A 13 -5.09 -16.23 18.05
N ILE A 14 -4.00 -15.76 17.43
CA ILE A 14 -4.05 -14.60 16.55
C ILE A 14 -4.67 -15.10 15.25
N SER A 15 -5.94 -14.75 15.03
CA SER A 15 -6.59 -14.95 13.75
C SER A 15 -5.91 -14.04 12.72
N CYS A 16 -5.66 -14.53 11.50
CA CYS A 16 -5.14 -13.71 10.40
C CYS A 16 -6.02 -12.47 10.12
N SER A 17 -7.28 -12.48 10.57
CA SER A 17 -8.19 -11.32 10.56
C SER A 17 -7.77 -10.14 11.42
N ASP A 18 -6.75 -10.29 12.27
CA ASP A 18 -6.35 -9.26 13.24
C ASP A 18 -5.06 -8.54 12.82
N TYR A 19 -4.47 -8.90 11.67
CA TYR A 19 -3.30 -8.19 11.17
C TYR A 19 -3.70 -6.78 10.70
N ARG A 20 -3.05 -5.77 11.27
CA ARG A 20 -3.22 -4.37 10.90
C ARG A 20 -1.91 -3.81 10.35
N ILE A 21 -2.00 -2.93 9.37
CA ILE A 21 -0.85 -2.12 8.96
C ILE A 21 -0.46 -1.27 10.18
N PRO A 22 0.82 -1.25 10.59
CA PRO A 22 1.21 -0.42 11.71
C PRO A 22 0.91 1.06 11.39
N ARG A 23 0.37 1.79 12.36
CA ARG A 23 -0.16 3.15 12.15
C ARG A 23 0.81 4.12 11.47
N ASP A 24 2.10 4.02 11.76
CA ASP A 24 3.14 4.87 11.16
C ASP A 24 3.32 4.65 9.65
N TYR A 25 2.76 3.58 9.09
CA TYR A 25 2.85 3.23 7.68
C TYR A 25 1.50 3.21 6.96
N TRP A 26 0.40 3.46 7.67
CA TRP A 26 -0.92 3.60 7.05
C TRP A 26 -1.02 4.93 6.31
N ALA A 27 -1.29 4.88 5.01
CA ALA A 27 -1.28 6.04 4.13
C ALA A 27 -2.63 6.79 4.14
N CYS A 28 -3.76 6.11 4.32
CA CYS A 28 -5.05 6.80 4.23
C CYS A 28 -5.31 7.75 5.40
N GLY A 29 -5.44 9.04 5.11
CA GLY A 29 -5.93 10.07 6.03
C GLY A 29 -4.94 11.22 6.24
N SER A 30 -5.42 12.33 6.80
CA SER A 30 -4.60 13.51 7.05
C SER A 30 -4.51 13.75 8.56
N GLY A 31 -3.54 13.10 9.20
CA GLY A 31 -3.29 13.18 10.63
C GLY A 31 -3.89 12.03 11.44
N GLN A 32 -3.39 11.85 12.67
CA GLN A 32 -3.61 10.64 13.47
C GLN A 32 -5.08 10.21 13.61
N PHE A 33 -5.98 11.16 13.84
CA PHE A 33 -7.41 10.86 14.04
C PHE A 33 -8.11 10.36 12.76
N LEU A 34 -7.82 10.96 11.60
CA LEU A 34 -8.41 10.55 10.32
C LEU A 34 -7.78 9.25 9.81
N ASN A 35 -6.51 9.00 10.16
CA ASN A 35 -5.84 7.74 9.91
C ASN A 35 -6.52 6.60 10.70
N GLU A 36 -6.73 6.78 12.00
CA GLU A 36 -7.39 5.78 12.85
C GLU A 36 -8.85 5.53 12.44
N ALA A 37 -9.60 6.59 12.07
CA ALA A 37 -10.99 6.44 11.63
C ALA A 37 -11.08 5.66 10.30
N SER A 38 -10.22 5.96 9.34
CA SER A 38 -10.21 5.28 8.05
C SER A 38 -9.74 3.83 8.16
N GLU A 39 -8.70 3.56 8.95
CA GLU A 39 -8.20 2.21 9.21
C GLU A 39 -9.29 1.31 9.82
N ASN A 40 -9.96 1.78 10.88
CA ASN A 40 -10.98 1.00 11.59
C ASN A 40 -12.22 0.70 10.74
N VAL A 41 -12.56 1.60 9.83
CA VAL A 41 -13.65 1.41 8.89
C VAL A 41 -13.25 0.40 7.80
N LEU A 42 -12.08 0.58 7.20
CA LEU A 42 -11.64 -0.21 6.05
C LEU A 42 -11.22 -1.63 6.44
N HIS A 43 -10.79 -1.84 7.68
CA HIS A 43 -10.58 -3.18 8.23
C HIS A 43 -11.86 -4.04 8.18
N LYS A 44 -13.05 -3.43 8.20
CA LYS A 44 -14.32 -4.16 8.04
C LYS A 44 -14.56 -4.63 6.61
N CYS A 45 -13.83 -4.12 5.63
CA CYS A 45 -13.96 -4.47 4.22
C CYS A 45 -13.20 -5.76 3.79
N ARG A 46 -12.57 -6.47 4.75
CA ARG A 46 -11.62 -7.60 4.58
C ARG A 46 -10.24 -7.20 4.04
N ASP A 47 -9.25 -8.04 4.35
CA ASP A 47 -7.81 -7.77 4.21
C ASP A 47 -7.39 -7.36 2.79
N GLU A 48 -7.86 -8.06 1.75
CA GLU A 48 -7.53 -7.71 0.35
C GLU A 48 -8.01 -6.31 -0.06
N ILE A 49 -9.11 -5.85 0.54
CA ILE A 49 -9.65 -4.51 0.32
C ILE A 49 -8.90 -3.49 1.17
N TYR A 50 -8.51 -3.86 2.39
CA TYR A 50 -7.75 -3.03 3.31
C TYR A 50 -6.40 -2.60 2.72
N PHE A 51 -5.57 -3.54 2.24
CA PHE A 51 -4.30 -3.20 1.56
C PHE A 51 -4.51 -2.51 0.22
N GLY A 52 -5.54 -2.92 -0.54
CA GLY A 52 -5.84 -2.28 -1.82
C GLY A 52 -6.25 -0.82 -1.67
N TYR A 53 -6.97 -0.48 -0.60
CA TYR A 53 -7.40 0.89 -0.32
C TYR A 53 -6.23 1.74 0.16
N ASP A 54 -5.39 1.19 1.04
CA ASP A 54 -4.15 1.84 1.48
C ASP A 54 -3.21 2.14 0.32
N LEU A 55 -3.10 1.21 -0.63
CA LEU A 55 -2.35 1.41 -1.87
C LEU A 55 -2.90 2.59 -2.70
N CYS A 56 -4.23 2.72 -2.79
CA CYS A 56 -4.83 3.86 -3.48
C CYS A 56 -4.49 5.19 -2.80
N CYS A 57 -4.47 5.24 -1.47
CA CYS A 57 -4.08 6.43 -0.72
C CYS A 57 -2.59 6.75 -0.90
N ALA A 58 -1.71 5.75 -0.81
CA ALA A 58 -0.29 5.92 -1.04
C ALA A 58 0.03 6.49 -2.44
N ILE A 59 -0.66 5.99 -3.48
CA ILE A 59 -0.54 6.50 -4.86
C ILE A 59 -1.05 7.94 -4.99
N HIS A 60 -2.07 8.31 -4.22
CA HIS A 60 -2.65 9.65 -4.20
C HIS A 60 -1.73 10.65 -3.49
N ASP A 61 -1.19 10.28 -2.32
CA ASP A 61 -0.26 11.09 -1.57
C ASP A 61 1.07 11.27 -2.32
N ASP A 62 1.61 10.20 -2.94
CA ASP A 62 2.78 10.30 -3.83
C ASP A 62 2.52 11.24 -5.03
N CYS A 63 1.28 11.30 -5.52
CA CYS A 63 0.86 12.22 -6.59
C CYS A 63 0.77 13.67 -6.11
N TYR A 64 0.22 13.87 -4.90
CA TYR A 64 0.15 15.15 -4.22
C TYR A 64 1.54 15.71 -3.92
N ASP A 65 2.47 14.89 -3.42
CA ASP A 65 3.86 15.27 -3.15
C ASP A 65 4.62 15.71 -4.40
N GLN A 66 4.23 15.20 -5.56
CA GLN A 66 4.79 15.61 -6.86
C GLN A 66 4.06 16.80 -7.49
N LEU A 67 3.00 17.32 -6.86
CA LEU A 67 2.20 18.44 -7.32
C LEU A 67 1.70 18.27 -8.77
N LEU A 68 1.22 17.07 -9.14
CA LEU A 68 0.78 16.74 -10.50
C LEU A 68 -0.62 17.28 -10.87
N GLY A 69 -1.20 18.09 -10.01
CA GLY A 69 -2.54 18.67 -10.14
C GLY A 69 -3.56 17.93 -9.27
N GLN A 70 -4.18 18.65 -8.32
CA GLN A 70 -5.16 18.10 -7.39
C GLN A 70 -6.26 17.30 -8.10
N ASN A 71 -6.92 17.89 -9.11
CA ASN A 71 -7.99 17.23 -9.87
C ASN A 71 -7.54 15.93 -10.56
N TYR A 72 -6.29 15.90 -11.04
CA TYR A 72 -5.72 14.71 -11.66
C TYR A 72 -5.48 13.62 -10.62
N CYS A 73 -4.83 13.95 -9.50
CA CYS A 73 -4.59 13.01 -8.41
C CYS A 73 -5.91 12.47 -7.83
N ASP A 74 -6.88 13.35 -7.54
CA ASP A 74 -8.19 12.99 -6.98
C ASP A 74 -8.99 12.08 -7.90
N SER A 75 -8.94 12.32 -9.22
CA SER A 75 -9.66 11.48 -10.20
C SER A 75 -9.08 10.07 -10.28
N ASN A 76 -7.76 9.94 -10.22
CA ASN A 76 -7.08 8.64 -10.16
C ASN A 76 -7.37 7.92 -8.83
N PHE A 77 -7.32 8.64 -7.71
CA PHE A 77 -7.69 8.12 -6.39
C PHE A 77 -9.11 7.58 -6.39
N CYS A 78 -10.10 8.38 -6.81
CA CYS A 78 -11.50 8.00 -6.91
C CYS A 78 -11.68 6.71 -7.74
N THR A 79 -10.98 6.62 -8.87
CA THR A 79 -11.04 5.43 -9.74
C THR A 79 -10.46 4.21 -9.03
N CYS A 80 -9.32 4.37 -8.34
CA CYS A 80 -8.66 3.31 -7.60
C CYS A 80 -9.55 2.76 -6.47
N VAL A 81 -10.03 3.62 -5.56
CA VAL A 81 -10.83 3.17 -4.39
C VAL A 81 -12.16 2.55 -4.80
N GLN A 82 -12.79 3.03 -5.87
CA GLN A 82 -14.01 2.43 -6.40
C GLN A 82 -13.74 1.05 -7.01
N ASN A 83 -12.64 0.87 -7.74
CA ASN A 83 -12.27 -0.42 -8.31
C ASN A 83 -11.89 -1.44 -7.26
N VAL A 84 -11.23 -1.00 -6.18
CA VAL A 84 -10.95 -1.83 -5.01
C VAL A 84 -12.27 -2.21 -4.31
N ALA A 85 -13.13 -1.24 -3.99
CA ALA A 85 -14.40 -1.50 -3.30
C ALA A 85 -15.33 -2.48 -4.04
N LYS A 86 -15.32 -2.48 -5.38
CA LYS A 86 -16.10 -3.43 -6.21
C LYS A 86 -15.74 -4.90 -5.96
N ARG A 87 -14.54 -5.18 -5.44
CA ARG A 87 -14.08 -6.55 -5.14
C ARG A 87 -14.52 -7.01 -3.74
N SER A 88 -15.10 -6.12 -2.93
CA SER A 88 -15.52 -6.44 -1.57
C SER A 88 -16.80 -7.29 -1.55
N LYS A 89 -16.84 -8.28 -0.65
CA LYS A 89 -18.08 -9.02 -0.34
C LYS A 89 -19.10 -8.16 0.40
N ILE A 90 -18.65 -7.14 1.14
CA ILE A 90 -19.53 -6.14 1.78
C ILE A 90 -19.61 -4.92 0.86
N PHE A 91 -20.06 -5.17 -0.38
CA PHE A 91 -20.01 -4.21 -1.48
C PHE A 91 -20.65 -2.87 -1.14
N SER A 92 -21.81 -2.86 -0.47
CA SER A 92 -22.54 -1.63 -0.12
C SER A 92 -21.75 -0.72 0.81
N LEU A 93 -21.19 -1.26 1.89
CA LEU A 93 -20.40 -0.50 2.88
C LEU A 93 -19.12 0.06 2.24
N CYS A 94 -18.35 -0.80 1.58
CA CYS A 94 -17.05 -0.40 1.04
C CYS A 94 -17.21 0.56 -0.16
N THR A 95 -18.28 0.41 -0.95
CA THR A 95 -18.61 1.38 -2.01
C THR A 95 -19.08 2.72 -1.43
N PHE A 96 -19.83 2.71 -0.32
CA PHE A 96 -20.20 3.93 0.37
C PHE A 96 -18.96 4.70 0.84
N PHE A 97 -18.00 4.01 1.46
CA PHE A 97 -16.73 4.63 1.87
C PHE A 97 -15.89 5.08 0.70
N ALA A 98 -15.76 4.29 -0.37
CA ALA A 98 -15.06 4.70 -1.59
C ALA A 98 -15.62 6.00 -2.18
N LYS A 99 -16.95 6.15 -2.24
CA LYS A 99 -17.60 7.39 -2.67
C LYS A 99 -17.36 8.52 -1.68
N GLY A 100 -17.45 8.25 -0.38
CA GLY A 100 -17.20 9.22 0.68
C GLY A 100 -15.78 9.79 0.62
N SER A 101 -14.76 8.93 0.58
CA SER A 101 -13.36 9.36 0.45
C SER A 101 -13.10 10.13 -0.84
N CYS A 102 -13.67 9.67 -1.97
CA CYS A 102 -13.56 10.39 -3.24
C CYS A 102 -14.13 11.81 -3.17
N ASN A 103 -15.29 12.00 -2.53
CA ASN A 103 -15.86 13.33 -2.33
C ASN A 103 -15.04 14.16 -1.35
N ALA A 104 -14.51 13.53 -0.29
CA ALA A 104 -13.72 14.20 0.73
C ALA A 104 -12.45 14.83 0.13
N VAL A 105 -11.67 14.09 -0.67
CA VAL A 105 -10.44 14.64 -1.28
C VAL A 105 -10.74 15.80 -2.24
N ARG A 106 -11.86 15.73 -2.98
CA ARG A 106 -12.25 16.80 -3.92
C ARG A 106 -12.70 18.08 -3.22
N ILE A 107 -13.39 17.97 -2.08
CA ILE A 107 -13.96 19.12 -1.37
C ILE A 107 -12.94 19.69 -0.37
N LEU A 108 -12.18 18.82 0.31
CA LEU A 108 -11.34 19.17 1.45
C LEU A 108 -9.84 18.95 1.20
N GLY A 109 -9.46 18.37 0.06
CA GLY A 109 -8.07 18.01 -0.22
C GLY A 109 -7.20 19.16 -0.71
N GLY A 110 -7.76 20.34 -1.00
CA GLY A 110 -7.00 21.51 -1.49
C GLY A 110 -5.88 21.93 -0.53
N PRO A 111 -6.17 22.19 0.76
CA PRO A 111 -5.14 22.51 1.74
C PRO A 111 -4.09 21.42 1.92
N ALA A 112 -4.48 20.13 1.86
CA ALA A 112 -3.54 19.03 1.94
C ALA A 112 -2.61 19.01 0.72
N TYR A 113 -3.16 19.18 -0.48
CA TYR A 113 -2.41 19.27 -1.73
C TYR A 113 -1.41 20.42 -1.75
N GLU A 114 -1.82 21.60 -1.28
CA GLU A 114 -0.96 22.79 -1.22
C GLU A 114 0.17 22.63 -0.19
N ALA A 115 -0.05 21.86 0.87
CA ALA A 115 0.94 21.56 1.90
C ALA A 115 1.88 20.40 1.54
N SER A 116 1.59 19.65 0.46
CA SER A 116 2.39 18.53 0.00
C SER A 116 3.74 18.95 -0.60
N GLY A 117 4.64 17.98 -0.77
CA GLY A 117 5.96 18.20 -1.40
C GLY A 117 7.12 18.41 -0.42
N ASN A 118 6.88 18.27 0.89
CA ASN A 118 7.91 18.35 1.95
C ASN A 118 7.83 17.18 2.97
N GLY A 119 7.41 16.00 2.52
CA GLY A 119 7.28 14.82 3.38
C GLY A 119 8.63 14.16 3.72
N SER A 120 8.99 14.11 5.00
CA SER A 120 10.00 13.18 5.51
C SER A 120 9.31 11.86 5.85
N THR A 121 9.67 10.76 5.16
CA THR A 121 8.93 9.51 5.34
C THR A 121 9.78 8.36 5.81
N LYS A 122 9.20 7.62 6.77
CA LYS A 122 9.73 6.39 7.33
C LYS A 122 9.67 5.28 6.27
N ILE A 123 10.83 4.72 5.94
CA ILE A 123 10.93 3.59 5.01
C ILE A 123 10.53 2.30 5.72
N TYR A 124 9.66 1.50 5.10
CA TYR A 124 9.31 0.18 5.57
C TYR A 124 10.42 -0.82 5.27
N ILE A 125 10.77 -1.61 6.28
CA ILE A 125 11.80 -2.64 6.18
C ILE A 125 11.16 -3.97 5.78
N LEU A 126 11.26 -4.31 4.50
CA LEU A 126 10.80 -5.57 3.92
C LEU A 126 11.46 -6.79 4.58
N LYS A 127 10.67 -7.79 5.00
CA LYS A 127 11.14 -8.99 5.71
C LYS A 127 11.46 -10.15 4.75
N MET A 128 12.27 -9.86 3.72
CA MET A 128 12.85 -10.87 2.83
C MET A 128 14.24 -11.33 3.33
N ASN A 129 14.87 -12.24 2.57
CA ASN A 129 16.31 -12.49 2.75
C ASN A 129 17.11 -11.17 2.57
N ARG A 130 18.27 -11.11 3.23
CA ARG A 130 19.08 -9.90 3.34
C ARG A 130 19.47 -9.30 1.99
N ASP A 131 19.78 -10.14 1.00
CA ASP A 131 20.20 -9.66 -0.32
C ASP A 131 19.05 -8.96 -1.05
N LEU A 132 17.85 -9.54 -1.04
CA LEU A 132 16.67 -8.90 -1.61
C LEU A 132 16.24 -7.66 -0.83
N GLN A 133 16.37 -7.68 0.49
CA GLN A 133 16.09 -6.51 1.33
C GLN A 133 16.99 -5.32 0.94
N ILE A 134 18.30 -5.55 0.80
CA ILE A 134 19.26 -4.52 0.35
C ILE A 134 18.89 -4.01 -1.04
N LYS A 135 18.58 -4.92 -1.98
CA LYS A 135 18.21 -4.57 -3.35
C LYS A 135 16.89 -3.80 -3.42
N PHE A 136 15.93 -4.13 -2.56
CA PHE A 136 14.69 -3.38 -2.46
C PHE A 136 14.93 -1.99 -1.86
N PHE A 137 15.81 -1.87 -0.86
CA PHE A 137 16.17 -0.58 -0.27
C PHE A 137 16.82 0.38 -1.31
N GLU A 138 17.58 -0.15 -2.27
CA GLU A 138 18.12 0.62 -3.39
C GLU A 138 17.01 1.30 -4.24
N ILE A 139 15.82 0.70 -4.34
CA ILE A 139 14.71 1.28 -5.13
C ILE A 139 14.27 2.63 -4.56
N TYR A 140 14.19 2.79 -3.23
CA TYR A 140 13.82 4.05 -2.59
C TYR A 140 14.77 5.21 -2.95
N GLN A 141 16.03 4.93 -3.28
CA GLN A 141 17.00 5.95 -3.68
C GLN A 141 16.69 6.52 -5.06
N PHE A 142 16.16 5.70 -5.98
CA PHE A 142 15.80 6.10 -7.34
C PHE A 142 14.35 6.56 -7.45
N CYS A 143 13.46 6.05 -6.60
CA CYS A 143 12.01 6.30 -6.60
C CYS A 143 11.60 7.19 -5.42
N LYS A 144 12.29 8.32 -5.23
CA LYS A 144 12.11 9.23 -4.08
C LYS A 144 10.73 9.86 -3.96
N SER A 145 9.93 9.81 -5.02
CA SER A 145 8.58 10.36 -5.09
C SER A 145 7.49 9.29 -4.96
N GLN A 146 7.86 8.02 -4.74
CA GLN A 146 6.96 6.86 -4.70
C GLN A 146 7.10 6.06 -3.41
N TYR A 147 7.65 6.66 -2.36
CA TYR A 147 8.05 5.94 -1.17
C TYR A 147 6.84 5.38 -0.39
N LEU A 148 5.67 6.04 -0.44
CA LEU A 148 4.45 5.52 0.20
C LEU A 148 3.99 4.28 -0.54
N THR A 149 3.91 4.35 -1.87
CA THR A 149 3.51 3.21 -2.69
C THR A 149 4.46 2.02 -2.46
N LEU A 150 5.77 2.26 -2.41
CA LEU A 150 6.77 1.23 -2.12
C LEU A 150 6.59 0.61 -0.72
N ASN A 151 6.31 1.43 0.30
CA ASN A 151 6.04 0.97 1.66
C ASN A 151 4.82 0.02 1.67
N VAL A 152 3.71 0.42 1.05
CA VAL A 152 2.48 -0.40 1.01
C VAL A 152 2.72 -1.70 0.26
N CYS A 153 3.46 -1.67 -0.85
CA CYS A 153 3.81 -2.89 -1.57
C CYS A 153 4.64 -3.87 -0.72
N ALA A 154 5.63 -3.36 0.01
CA ALA A 154 6.47 -4.17 0.88
C ALA A 154 5.66 -4.78 2.03
N MET A 155 4.78 -4.01 2.66
CA MET A 155 3.88 -4.48 3.71
C MET A 155 2.90 -5.54 3.22
N THR A 156 2.33 -5.33 2.02
CA THR A 156 1.39 -6.27 1.41
C THR A 156 2.08 -7.61 1.13
N TYR A 157 3.35 -7.58 0.70
CA TYR A 157 4.15 -8.79 0.53
C TYR A 157 4.38 -9.52 1.86
N ASP A 158 4.86 -8.82 2.89
CA ASP A 158 5.14 -9.41 4.20
C ASP A 158 3.87 -10.02 4.82
N PHE A 159 2.72 -9.35 4.66
CA PHE A 159 1.43 -9.88 5.08
C PHE A 159 1.03 -11.13 4.29
N CYS A 160 1.19 -11.12 2.97
CA CYS A 160 0.88 -12.28 2.13
C CYS A 160 1.71 -13.51 2.55
N VAL A 161 3.02 -13.34 2.75
CA VAL A 161 3.90 -14.44 3.18
C VAL A 161 3.57 -14.90 4.60
N PHE A 162 3.21 -13.97 5.48
CA PHE A 162 2.80 -14.29 6.85
C PHE A 162 1.52 -15.14 6.89
N THR A 163 0.54 -14.82 6.04
CA THR A 163 -0.77 -15.50 6.00
C THR A 163 -0.74 -16.82 5.25
N ASP A 164 0.13 -16.96 4.24
CA ASP A 164 0.24 -18.20 3.48
C ASP A 164 1.69 -18.48 3.03
N ILE A 165 2.43 -19.13 3.93
CA ILE A 165 3.86 -19.46 3.76
C ILE A 165 4.11 -20.33 2.51
N ASN A 166 3.13 -21.14 2.10
CA ASN A 166 3.27 -22.01 0.93
C ASN A 166 3.06 -21.26 -0.39
N ASN A 167 2.59 -20.01 -0.33
CA ASN A 167 2.24 -19.19 -1.49
C ASN A 167 3.29 -18.12 -1.84
N GLY A 168 4.57 -18.32 -1.44
CA GLY A 168 5.65 -17.35 -1.71
C GLY A 168 5.73 -16.87 -3.15
N LYS A 169 5.53 -17.76 -4.15
CA LYS A 169 5.49 -17.39 -5.58
C LYS A 169 4.30 -16.47 -5.90
N THR A 170 3.13 -16.76 -5.36
CA THR A 170 1.92 -15.93 -5.51
C THR A 170 2.13 -14.56 -4.86
N CYS A 171 2.69 -14.51 -3.65
CA CYS A 171 3.00 -13.26 -2.96
C CYS A 171 4.01 -12.40 -3.72
N LEU A 172 5.05 -13.01 -4.30
CA LEU A 172 6.01 -12.29 -5.13
C LEU A 172 5.41 -11.77 -6.44
N ASN A 173 4.52 -12.53 -7.08
CA ASN A 173 3.81 -12.06 -8.27
C ASN A 173 2.92 -10.85 -7.92
N SER A 174 2.20 -10.91 -6.81
CA SER A 174 1.40 -9.78 -6.31
C SER A 174 2.29 -8.59 -5.95
N PHE A 175 3.44 -8.82 -5.32
CA PHE A 175 4.41 -7.77 -5.00
C PHE A 175 4.96 -7.10 -6.27
N SER A 176 5.36 -7.89 -7.27
CA SER A 176 5.81 -7.39 -8.57
C SER A 176 4.76 -6.48 -9.22
N ARG A 177 3.50 -6.89 -9.24
CA ARG A 177 2.38 -6.08 -9.78
C ARG A 177 2.12 -4.83 -8.95
N CYS A 178 2.28 -4.90 -7.63
CA CYS A 178 2.17 -3.73 -6.78
C CYS A 178 3.24 -2.69 -7.14
N LEU A 179 4.49 -3.11 -7.37
CA LEU A 179 5.57 -2.21 -7.79
C LEU A 179 5.27 -1.50 -9.12
N GLU A 180 4.52 -2.13 -10.03
CA GLU A 180 4.08 -1.47 -11.27
C GLU A 180 3.11 -0.30 -11.00
N SER A 181 2.43 -0.31 -9.85
CA SER A 181 1.51 0.78 -9.45
C SER A 181 2.25 2.09 -9.13
N THR A 182 3.56 2.02 -8.86
CA THR A 182 4.41 3.22 -8.72
C THR A 182 4.42 4.09 -9.97
N ASN A 183 4.07 3.53 -11.14
CA ASN A 183 4.02 4.27 -12.40
C ASN A 183 2.69 5.00 -12.64
N SER A 184 1.68 4.75 -11.80
CA SER A 184 0.29 5.14 -12.12
C SER A 184 -0.02 6.63 -11.96
N THR A 185 0.84 7.40 -11.29
CA THR A 185 0.62 8.84 -11.00
C THR A 185 1.95 9.56 -10.69
N ARG A 186 2.96 9.39 -11.54
CA ARG A 186 4.27 10.04 -11.35
C ARG A 186 4.84 10.64 -12.62
N LEU A 187 5.75 11.59 -12.45
CA LEU A 187 6.60 12.03 -13.56
C LEU A 187 7.49 10.87 -14.04
N PRO A 188 7.78 10.80 -15.35
CA PRO A 188 8.73 9.83 -15.88
C PRO A 188 10.09 9.92 -15.16
N ASN A 189 10.58 8.77 -14.71
CA ASN A 189 11.86 8.66 -14.01
C ASN A 189 12.52 7.34 -14.42
N PRO A 190 13.31 7.35 -15.51
CA PRO A 190 13.91 6.14 -16.07
C PRO A 190 14.81 5.39 -15.09
N SER A 191 15.41 6.10 -14.12
CA SER A 191 16.25 5.48 -13.09
C SER A 191 15.42 4.67 -12.10
N CYS A 192 14.26 5.21 -11.69
CA CYS A 192 13.29 4.49 -10.87
C CYS A 192 12.75 3.26 -11.62
N ASP A 193 12.27 3.45 -12.86
CA ASP A 193 11.75 2.38 -13.71
C ASP A 193 12.74 1.22 -13.84
N LYS A 194 13.99 1.54 -14.19
CA LYS A 194 15.07 0.56 -14.34
C LYS A 194 15.42 -0.13 -13.02
N SER A 195 15.32 0.56 -11.88
CA SER A 195 15.60 -0.03 -10.57
C SER A 195 14.53 -1.05 -10.20
N ILE A 196 13.25 -0.73 -10.42
CA ILE A 196 12.11 -1.64 -10.22
C ILE A 196 12.24 -2.85 -11.15
N GLU A 197 12.49 -2.64 -12.44
CA GLU A 197 12.65 -3.72 -13.41
C GLU A 197 13.77 -4.70 -13.01
N LYS A 198 14.93 -4.17 -12.62
CA LYS A 198 16.05 -5.00 -12.13
C LYS A 198 15.64 -5.84 -10.93
N PHE A 199 14.93 -5.26 -9.97
CA PHE A 199 14.45 -5.98 -8.80
C PHE A 199 13.43 -7.06 -9.18
N GLN A 200 12.49 -6.75 -10.07
CA GLN A 200 11.52 -7.71 -10.60
C GLN A 200 12.19 -8.89 -11.32
N ILE A 201 13.28 -8.65 -12.06
CA ILE A 201 14.08 -9.71 -12.68
C ILE A 201 14.76 -10.59 -11.61
N LEU A 202 15.28 -9.99 -10.54
CA LEU A 202 15.92 -10.72 -9.44
C LEU A 202 14.93 -11.65 -8.74
N ILE A 203 13.74 -11.17 -8.37
CA ILE A 203 12.74 -12.01 -7.69
C ILE A 203 12.22 -13.13 -8.60
N ARG A 204 12.11 -12.91 -9.92
CA ARG A 204 11.70 -13.95 -10.87
C ARG A 204 12.71 -15.08 -10.99
N LYS A 205 14.01 -14.82 -10.81
CA LYS A 205 15.07 -15.84 -10.87
C LYS A 205 15.10 -16.77 -9.65
N GLN A 206 14.35 -16.46 -8.59
CA GLN A 206 14.26 -17.32 -7.40
C GLN A 206 13.22 -18.45 -7.55
N TYR A 207 12.55 -18.56 -8.71
CA TYR A 207 11.48 -19.51 -9.03
C TYR A 207 11.60 -20.02 -10.47
#